data_AF-W4PGV3-F1
#
_entry.id   AF-W4PGV3-F1
#
_cell.length_a   1.000
_cell.length_b   1.000
_cell.length_c   1.000
_cell.angle_alpha   90.00
_cell.angle_beta   90.00
_cell.angle_gamma   90.00
#
_symmetry.space_group_name_H-M   'P 1'
#
loop_
_entity.id
_entity.type
_entity.pdbx_description
1 polymer ?
#
loop_
_entity_poly.entity_id
_entity_poly.type
_entity_poly.pdbx_seq_one_letter_code
_entity_poly.pdbx_strand_id
1 'polypeptide(L)'
;MVLKYLNLFMAFMGSLAISESYAQSYITGCNGKNYGIGDTLVVGKPALSGYLFIRTVNEQGDLSPMPDRDIAGLKVTITSIPEYDEQLYQDMGIYEQPENLQIVMAEGGGNHFCISLNKALSRGNIMSDYMISSVDGAVDLTPSILYVYALKLYQKAVDDKVVDKYASLCVPDEFKQASEDPFALDAMRKSYRAKLQQELCNADFSKIFRLKCLSELQPYDMVKECFPLSEFSCVDVQTKQEDELSRLKYCLWGECAFLFANASLFMSLPSEKTRAKGFYGMRKYAGVPSYNEPMASLYVYVKIKKQPVKLPEKKILVFSEGRNFDFNWSTLNKVYGERSLNMDIVRIDAYNDLLPFVNGEVVYNYLGSIVL
;
A
#
# COMPACT_ATOMS: atom_id res chain seq x y z
N MET A 1 21.42 -71.04 33.49
CA MET A 1 21.74 -69.92 32.58
C MET A 1 20.64 -69.76 31.52
N VAL A 2 19.38 -69.57 31.94
CA VAL A 2 18.22 -69.37 31.03
C VAL A 2 17.23 -68.33 31.60
N LEU A 3 17.35 -67.94 32.88
CA LEU A 3 16.40 -67.04 33.54
C LEU A 3 16.83 -65.55 33.62
N LYS A 4 17.91 -65.15 32.93
CA LYS A 4 18.36 -63.73 32.85
C LYS A 4 18.06 -63.06 31.50
N TYR A 5 17.63 -63.81 30.49
CA TYR A 5 17.34 -63.26 29.15
C TYR A 5 15.85 -63.01 28.88
N LEU A 6 14.94 -63.48 29.74
CA LEU A 6 13.51 -63.28 29.56
C LEU A 6 13.04 -61.86 29.97
N ASN A 7 13.71 -61.23 30.93
CA ASN A 7 13.41 -59.86 31.37
C ASN A 7 13.99 -58.78 30.45
N LEU A 8 14.96 -59.12 29.58
CA LEU A 8 15.50 -58.16 28.61
C LEU A 8 14.64 -58.08 27.34
N PHE A 9 13.94 -59.16 26.97
CA PHE A 9 13.03 -59.16 25.82
C PHE A 9 11.69 -58.46 26.12
N MET A 10 11.22 -58.50 27.37
CA MET A 10 10.00 -57.76 27.79
C MET A 10 10.25 -56.27 28.03
N ALA A 11 11.49 -55.85 28.30
CA ALA A 11 11.86 -54.44 28.38
C ALA A 11 12.06 -53.80 26.99
N PHE A 12 12.38 -54.60 25.96
CA PHE A 12 12.60 -54.10 24.59
C PHE A 12 11.33 -54.07 23.72
N MET A 13 10.28 -54.81 24.10
CA MET A 13 8.97 -54.78 23.44
C MET A 13 8.00 -53.77 24.07
N GLY A 14 8.33 -53.19 25.24
CA GLY A 14 7.56 -52.15 25.91
C GLY A 14 7.95 -50.71 25.54
N SER A 15 9.00 -50.52 24.73
CA SER A 15 9.51 -49.22 24.30
C SER A 15 9.26 -48.91 22.81
N LEU A 16 8.37 -49.67 22.16
CA LEU A 16 8.07 -49.54 20.72
C LEU A 16 6.61 -49.18 20.43
N ALA A 17 5.87 -48.68 21.42
CA ALA A 17 4.50 -48.20 21.24
C ALA A 17 4.20 -46.98 22.12
N ILE A 18 5.03 -45.94 22.01
CA ILE A 18 4.58 -44.57 22.19
C ILE A 18 5.23 -43.78 21.06
N SER A 19 4.66 -43.89 19.85
CA SER A 19 4.67 -42.73 18.98
C SER A 19 3.84 -41.69 19.73
N GLU A 20 4.50 -40.84 20.51
CA GLU A 20 3.93 -39.52 20.78
C GLU A 20 3.71 -38.95 19.38
N SER A 21 2.45 -38.97 18.93
CA SER A 21 2.00 -38.10 17.88
C SER A 21 2.27 -36.70 18.41
N TYR A 22 3.47 -36.18 18.15
CA TYR A 22 3.71 -34.75 18.24
C TYR A 22 2.84 -34.17 17.15
N ALA A 23 1.56 -33.93 17.48
CA ALA A 23 0.70 -33.08 16.70
C ALA A 23 1.52 -31.81 16.45
N GLN A 24 1.83 -31.56 15.19
CA GLN A 24 2.72 -30.49 14.80
C GLN A 24 2.15 -29.17 15.36
N SER A 25 2.82 -28.63 16.37
CA SER A 25 2.30 -27.49 17.15
C SER A 25 2.48 -26.15 16.44
N TYR A 26 3.16 -26.15 15.30
CA TYR A 26 3.37 -24.98 14.46
C TYR A 26 3.61 -25.32 12.99
N ILE A 27 3.25 -24.41 12.09
CA ILE A 27 3.63 -24.42 10.67
C ILE A 27 4.76 -23.42 10.45
N THR A 28 5.85 -23.84 9.80
CA THR A 28 6.84 -22.89 9.26
C THR A 28 6.31 -22.31 7.96
N GLY A 29 5.92 -21.03 7.98
CA GLY A 29 5.41 -20.33 6.81
C GLY A 29 6.50 -20.06 5.76
N CYS A 30 6.09 -19.76 4.54
CA CYS A 30 6.98 -19.43 3.43
C CYS A 30 7.77 -18.13 3.66
N ASN A 31 7.36 -17.30 4.61
CA ASN A 31 8.12 -16.15 5.10
C ASN A 31 9.17 -16.50 6.16
N GLY A 32 9.34 -17.78 6.51
CA GLY A 32 10.30 -18.28 7.49
C GLY A 32 9.89 -18.10 8.96
N LYS A 33 8.67 -17.64 9.25
CA LYS A 33 8.12 -17.56 10.61
C LYS A 33 7.41 -18.85 10.99
N ASN A 34 7.42 -19.20 12.27
CA ASN A 34 6.62 -20.31 12.80
C ASN A 34 5.27 -19.76 13.27
N TYR A 35 4.20 -20.47 12.96
CA TYR A 35 2.82 -20.12 13.33
C TYR A 35 2.20 -21.28 14.09
N GLY A 36 2.01 -21.11 15.40
CA GLY A 36 1.43 -22.11 16.29
C GLY A 36 0.05 -21.72 16.80
N ILE A 37 -0.53 -22.65 17.56
CA ILE A 37 -1.80 -22.41 18.27
C ILE A 37 -1.61 -21.25 19.26
N GLY A 38 -2.55 -20.30 19.26
CA GLY A 38 -2.51 -19.08 20.06
C GLY A 38 -1.87 -17.89 19.34
N ASP A 39 -1.16 -18.10 18.22
CA ASP A 39 -0.60 -16.98 17.45
C ASP A 39 -1.71 -16.18 16.75
N THR A 40 -1.48 -14.87 16.63
CA THR A 40 -2.40 -13.96 15.95
C THR A 40 -1.97 -13.74 14.50
N LEU A 41 -2.89 -13.96 13.58
CA LEU A 41 -2.77 -13.57 12.18
C LEU A 41 -3.54 -12.28 11.93
N VAL A 42 -3.07 -11.46 11.00
CA VAL A 42 -3.77 -10.23 10.58
C VAL A 42 -4.18 -10.39 9.12
N VAL A 43 -5.48 -10.25 8.86
CA VAL A 43 -6.04 -10.34 7.51
C VAL A 43 -5.64 -9.12 6.69
N GLY A 44 -5.04 -9.34 5.52
CA GLY A 44 -4.66 -8.29 4.58
C GLY A 44 -5.81 -7.82 3.69
N LYS A 45 -5.50 -6.94 2.74
CA LYS A 45 -6.47 -6.48 1.75
C LYS A 45 -6.68 -7.55 0.66
N PRO A 46 -7.91 -7.80 0.18
CA PRO A 46 -8.11 -8.78 -0.88
C PRO A 46 -7.57 -8.26 -2.21
N ALA A 47 -7.17 -9.19 -3.06
CA ALA A 47 -7.02 -8.94 -4.49
C ALA A 47 -8.38 -8.61 -5.13
N LEU A 48 -8.40 -8.22 -6.40
CA LEU A 48 -9.65 -8.18 -7.19
C LEU A 48 -10.40 -9.52 -7.18
N SER A 49 -9.69 -10.62 -7.00
CA SER A 49 -10.26 -11.97 -6.88
C SER A 49 -10.76 -12.31 -5.46
N GLY A 50 -10.74 -11.37 -4.52
CA GLY A 50 -11.19 -11.61 -3.15
C GLY A 50 -10.19 -12.36 -2.26
N TYR A 51 -10.70 -12.94 -1.18
CA TYR A 51 -9.96 -13.72 -0.19
C TYR A 51 -9.92 -15.20 -0.54
N LEU A 52 -9.16 -15.55 -1.57
CA LEU A 52 -9.17 -16.90 -2.15
C LEU A 52 -8.65 -17.99 -1.20
N PHE A 53 -7.80 -17.65 -0.24
CA PHE A 53 -7.11 -18.63 0.63
C PHE A 53 -7.58 -18.60 2.09
N ILE A 54 -8.68 -17.89 2.33
CA ILE A 54 -9.40 -17.85 3.60
C ILE A 54 -10.83 -18.31 3.32
N ARG A 55 -11.33 -19.24 4.12
CA ARG A 55 -12.71 -19.72 4.10
C ARG A 55 -13.33 -19.48 5.46
N THR A 56 -14.61 -19.12 5.47
CA THR A 56 -15.41 -19.15 6.70
C THR A 56 -15.85 -20.59 6.97
N VAL A 57 -15.98 -20.93 8.24
CA VAL A 57 -16.38 -22.26 8.71
C VAL A 57 -17.71 -22.10 9.44
N ASN A 58 -18.73 -22.85 9.04
CA ASN A 58 -20.02 -22.84 9.73
C ASN A 58 -20.01 -23.78 10.95
N GLU A 59 -21.11 -23.82 11.71
CA GLU A 59 -21.24 -24.70 12.89
C GLU A 59 -21.13 -26.20 12.56
N GLN A 60 -21.41 -26.57 11.31
CA GLN A 60 -21.32 -27.94 10.79
C GLN A 60 -19.91 -28.29 10.29
N GLY A 61 -18.99 -27.32 10.24
CA GLY A 61 -17.63 -27.49 9.72
C GLY A 61 -17.47 -27.25 8.20
N ASP A 62 -18.54 -26.89 7.49
CA ASP A 62 -18.49 -26.65 6.05
C ASP A 62 -17.75 -25.34 5.73
N LEU A 63 -16.97 -25.38 4.66
CA LEU A 63 -16.19 -24.25 4.18
C LEU A 63 -16.99 -23.42 3.18
N SER A 64 -17.10 -22.12 3.45
CA SER A 64 -17.72 -21.16 2.55
C SER A 64 -16.73 -20.08 2.11
N PRO A 65 -16.79 -19.60 0.86
CA PRO A 65 -16.07 -18.41 0.44
C PRO A 65 -16.34 -17.26 1.39
N MET A 66 -15.34 -16.42 1.60
CA MET A 66 -15.51 -15.27 2.46
C MET A 66 -16.44 -14.25 1.78
N PRO A 67 -17.46 -13.72 2.47
CA PRO A 67 -18.37 -12.72 1.88
C PRO A 67 -17.60 -11.44 1.52
N ASP A 68 -18.11 -10.68 0.54
CA ASP A 68 -17.56 -9.41 0.03
C ASP A 68 -17.67 -8.25 1.05
N ARG A 69 -17.16 -8.46 2.27
CA ARG A 69 -16.97 -7.42 3.27
C ARG A 69 -15.47 -7.19 3.42
N ASP A 70 -15.06 -5.92 3.43
CA ASP A 70 -13.68 -5.57 3.74
C ASP A 70 -13.43 -5.86 5.22
N ILE A 71 -12.63 -6.89 5.49
CA ILE A 71 -12.18 -7.28 6.84
C ILE A 71 -10.67 -7.07 6.99
N ALA A 72 -10.04 -6.27 6.12
CA ALA A 72 -8.63 -5.97 6.23
C ALA A 72 -8.33 -5.39 7.63
N GLY A 73 -7.23 -5.86 8.23
CA GLY A 73 -6.86 -5.55 9.61
C GLY A 73 -7.55 -6.40 10.67
N LEU A 74 -8.49 -7.29 10.32
CA LEU A 74 -9.06 -8.24 11.28
C LEU A 74 -7.96 -9.11 11.86
N LYS A 75 -7.88 -9.14 13.19
CA LYS A 75 -7.02 -10.05 13.93
C LYS A 75 -7.77 -11.34 14.19
N VAL A 76 -7.15 -12.46 13.84
CA VAL A 76 -7.67 -13.80 14.10
C VAL A 76 -6.62 -14.61 14.85
N THR A 77 -7.03 -15.44 15.79
CA THR A 77 -6.12 -16.28 16.59
C THR A 77 -6.18 -17.71 16.09
N ILE A 78 -5.03 -18.35 15.85
CA ILE A 78 -4.96 -19.75 15.45
C ILE A 78 -5.47 -20.61 16.62
N THR A 79 -6.50 -21.40 16.38
CA THR A 79 -7.11 -22.28 17.39
C THR A 79 -6.69 -23.73 17.22
N SER A 80 -6.40 -24.17 15.99
CA SER A 80 -5.86 -25.51 15.74
C SER A 80 -5.08 -25.61 14.44
N ILE A 81 -4.26 -26.66 14.35
CA ILE A 81 -3.54 -27.06 13.13
C ILE A 81 -4.02 -28.48 12.82
N PRO A 82 -4.93 -28.67 11.85
CA PRO A 82 -5.42 -30.00 11.50
C PRO A 82 -4.29 -30.85 10.91
N GLU A 83 -4.35 -32.16 11.18
CA GLU A 83 -3.55 -33.14 10.45
C GLU A 83 -3.91 -33.13 8.95
N TYR A 84 -3.11 -33.81 8.13
CA TYR A 84 -3.40 -33.90 6.71
C TYR A 84 -4.71 -34.68 6.48
N ASP A 85 -5.68 -34.01 5.84
CA ASP A 85 -6.92 -34.59 5.37
C ASP A 85 -7.10 -34.20 3.89
N GLU A 86 -7.20 -35.20 3.01
CA GLU A 86 -7.20 -34.98 1.57
C GLU A 86 -8.38 -34.08 1.13
N GLN A 87 -9.58 -34.31 1.69
CA GLN A 87 -10.78 -33.56 1.34
C GLN A 87 -10.63 -32.08 1.73
N LEU A 88 -10.23 -31.80 2.97
CA LEU A 88 -9.99 -30.44 3.47
C LEU A 88 -8.95 -29.70 2.63
N TYR A 89 -7.86 -30.38 2.25
CA TYR A 89 -6.83 -29.78 1.41
C TYR A 89 -7.35 -29.47 0.00
N GLN A 90 -8.13 -30.37 -0.61
CA GLN A 90 -8.77 -30.15 -1.91
C GLN A 90 -9.79 -28.99 -1.85
N ASP A 91 -10.58 -28.88 -0.78
CA ASP A 91 -11.54 -27.78 -0.58
C ASP A 91 -10.82 -26.42 -0.42
N MET A 92 -9.58 -26.43 0.06
CA MET A 92 -8.66 -25.28 0.10
C MET A 92 -7.82 -25.11 -1.18
N GLY A 93 -8.13 -25.89 -2.23
CA GLY A 93 -7.51 -25.84 -3.56
C GLY A 93 -6.06 -26.37 -3.58
N ILE A 94 -5.67 -27.21 -2.63
CA ILE A 94 -4.37 -27.89 -2.56
C ILE A 94 -4.58 -29.34 -3.01
N TYR A 95 -4.23 -29.65 -4.26
CA TYR A 95 -4.51 -30.95 -4.88
C TYR A 95 -3.36 -31.97 -4.74
N GLU A 96 -2.16 -31.50 -4.41
CA GLU A 96 -0.99 -32.36 -4.16
C GLU A 96 -0.72 -32.40 -2.66
N GLN A 97 -0.41 -33.59 -2.12
CA GLN A 97 -0.04 -33.74 -0.72
C GLN A 97 1.25 -32.94 -0.45
N PRO A 98 1.20 -31.91 0.41
CA PRO A 98 2.40 -31.12 0.67
C PRO A 98 3.33 -31.83 1.65
N GLU A 99 4.63 -31.56 1.53
CA GLU A 99 5.65 -32.10 2.44
C GLU A 99 5.46 -31.66 3.91
N ASN A 100 4.83 -30.50 4.13
CA ASN A 100 4.56 -29.94 5.44
C ASN A 100 3.11 -29.46 5.50
N LEU A 101 2.50 -29.49 6.70
CA LEU A 101 1.15 -28.95 6.92
C LEU A 101 1.06 -27.48 6.49
N GLN A 102 -0.07 -27.09 5.88
CA GLN A 102 -0.27 -25.75 5.33
C GLN A 102 -1.57 -25.06 5.78
N ILE A 103 -2.42 -25.77 6.53
CA ILE A 103 -3.74 -25.28 6.92
C ILE A 103 -3.75 -24.98 8.41
N VAL A 104 -4.38 -23.85 8.78
CA VAL A 104 -4.69 -23.51 10.17
C VAL A 104 -6.17 -23.18 10.31
N MET A 105 -6.75 -23.52 11.46
CA MET A 105 -8.05 -23.00 11.89
C MET A 105 -7.83 -21.79 12.77
N ALA A 106 -8.62 -20.74 12.58
CA ALA A 106 -8.49 -19.51 13.34
C ALA A 106 -9.84 -18.86 13.65
N GLU A 107 -9.90 -18.05 14.69
CA GLU A 107 -11.12 -17.37 15.14
C GLU A 107 -10.87 -15.88 15.34
N GLY A 108 -11.87 -15.06 14.96
CA GLY A 108 -11.81 -13.62 15.18
C GLY A 108 -13.02 -12.89 14.62
N GLY A 109 -13.39 -11.76 15.22
CA GLY A 109 -14.54 -10.96 14.76
C GLY A 109 -15.87 -11.72 14.78
N GLY A 110 -16.02 -12.72 15.67
CA GLY A 110 -17.20 -13.57 15.77
C GLY A 110 -17.32 -14.67 14.71
N ASN A 111 -16.27 -14.93 13.92
CA ASN A 111 -16.25 -15.95 12.87
C ASN A 111 -15.13 -16.97 13.09
N HIS A 112 -15.32 -18.15 12.51
CA HIS A 112 -14.33 -19.21 12.40
C HIS A 112 -13.80 -19.27 10.97
N PHE A 113 -12.50 -19.51 10.82
CA PHE A 113 -11.79 -19.46 9.55
C PHE A 113 -10.94 -20.72 9.34
N CYS A 114 -10.93 -21.21 8.11
CA CYS A 114 -9.94 -22.15 7.61
C CYS A 114 -9.01 -21.40 6.64
N ILE A 115 -7.70 -21.45 6.89
CA ILE A 115 -6.71 -20.62 6.20
C ILE A 115 -5.61 -21.51 5.61
N SER A 116 -5.42 -21.41 4.30
CA SER A 116 -4.27 -21.99 3.61
C SER A 116 -3.08 -21.04 3.76
N LEU A 117 -2.30 -21.21 4.82
CA LEU A 117 -1.34 -20.23 5.35
C LEU A 117 -0.33 -19.73 4.31
N ASN A 118 0.40 -20.62 3.63
CA ASN A 118 1.43 -20.21 2.67
C ASN A 118 0.86 -19.52 1.43
N LYS A 119 -0.29 -19.98 0.93
CA LYS A 119 -0.99 -19.29 -0.16
C LYS A 119 -1.53 -17.93 0.28
N ALA A 120 -2.05 -17.84 1.51
CA ALA A 120 -2.57 -16.59 2.05
C ALA A 120 -1.46 -15.55 2.28
N LEU A 121 -0.32 -15.95 2.83
CA LEU A 121 0.87 -15.10 3.00
C LEU A 121 1.42 -14.60 1.66
N SER A 122 1.60 -15.52 0.71
CA SER A 122 2.18 -15.22 -0.61
C SER A 122 1.27 -14.40 -1.54
N ARG A 123 0.02 -14.15 -1.13
CA ARG A 123 -0.96 -13.34 -1.87
C ARG A 123 -1.48 -12.17 -1.06
N GLY A 124 -0.96 -11.95 0.14
CA GLY A 124 -1.34 -10.84 1.01
C GLY A 124 -2.71 -10.97 1.66
N ASN A 125 -3.38 -12.13 1.60
CA ASN A 125 -4.61 -12.36 2.38
C ASN A 125 -4.32 -12.44 3.89
N ILE A 126 -3.12 -12.90 4.26
CA ILE A 126 -2.58 -12.79 5.62
C ILE A 126 -1.28 -12.00 5.54
N MET A 127 -1.11 -11.05 6.46
CA MET A 127 0.09 -10.24 6.55
C MET A 127 1.18 -10.97 7.35
N SER A 128 2.36 -11.09 6.74
CA SER A 128 3.60 -11.50 7.40
C SER A 128 3.98 -10.52 8.51
N ASP A 129 3.95 -9.23 8.19
CA ASP A 129 4.33 -8.14 9.09
C ASP A 129 3.29 -7.04 8.96
N TYR A 130 2.63 -6.73 10.08
CA TYR A 130 1.54 -5.78 10.14
C TYR A 130 2.01 -4.46 10.77
N MET A 131 1.82 -3.36 10.05
CA MET A 131 2.04 -2.01 10.57
C MET A 131 1.07 -1.05 9.88
N ILE A 132 0.30 -0.30 10.68
CA ILE A 132 -0.51 0.80 10.15
C ILE A 132 0.41 2.01 9.93
N SER A 133 0.48 2.50 8.70
CA SER A 133 1.17 3.75 8.41
C SER A 133 0.36 4.91 8.97
N SER A 134 0.92 5.63 9.94
CA SER A 134 0.30 6.83 10.49
C SER A 134 1.36 7.82 10.99
N VAL A 135 1.08 9.11 10.75
CA VAL A 135 1.79 10.24 11.35
C VAL A 135 0.71 11.16 11.92
N ASP A 136 0.88 11.56 13.17
CA ASP A 136 -0.13 12.37 13.86
C ASP A 136 -0.41 13.69 13.13
N GLY A 137 -1.69 14.02 12.99
CA GLY A 137 -2.16 15.19 12.25
C GLY A 137 -1.95 15.16 10.73
N ALA A 138 -1.38 14.09 10.16
CA ALA A 138 -1.23 13.96 8.72
C ALA A 138 -2.59 13.73 8.03
N VAL A 139 -2.78 14.38 6.89
CA VAL A 139 -3.97 14.21 6.05
C VAL A 139 -3.57 13.87 4.62
N ASP A 140 -4.42 13.17 3.89
CA ASP A 140 -4.15 12.86 2.49
C ASP A 140 -4.04 14.14 1.67
N LEU A 141 -2.98 14.23 0.88
CA LEU A 141 -2.80 15.32 -0.07
C LEU A 141 -3.78 15.14 -1.22
N THR A 142 -4.41 16.23 -1.63
CA THR A 142 -5.33 16.24 -2.77
C THR A 142 -4.96 17.40 -3.71
N PRO A 143 -5.41 17.37 -4.98
CA PRO A 143 -5.20 18.48 -5.90
C PRO A 143 -5.72 19.83 -5.38
N SER A 144 -6.85 19.83 -4.66
CA SER A 144 -7.44 21.04 -4.09
C SER A 144 -6.61 21.60 -2.94
N ILE A 145 -6.03 20.74 -2.09
CA ILE A 145 -5.08 21.15 -1.04
C ILE A 145 -3.82 21.76 -1.68
N LEU A 146 -3.23 21.09 -2.68
CA LEU A 146 -2.08 21.62 -3.41
C LEU A 146 -2.35 23.02 -3.98
N TYR A 147 -3.53 23.19 -4.59
CA TYR A 147 -3.95 24.46 -5.15
C TYR A 147 -4.07 25.57 -4.10
N VAL A 148 -4.67 25.29 -2.94
CA VAL A 148 -4.74 26.25 -1.81
C VAL A 148 -3.36 26.67 -1.36
N TYR A 149 -2.43 25.73 -1.19
CA TYR A 149 -1.06 26.04 -0.76
C TYR A 149 -0.29 26.84 -1.81
N ALA A 150 -0.48 26.57 -3.09
CA ALA A 150 0.07 27.39 -4.17
C ALA A 150 -0.48 28.82 -4.13
N LEU A 151 -1.80 29.00 -4.06
CA LEU A 151 -2.42 30.33 -3.96
C LEU A 151 -1.88 31.11 -2.75
N LYS A 152 -1.74 30.45 -1.59
CA LYS A 152 -1.20 31.07 -0.37
C LYS A 152 0.27 31.44 -0.51
N LEU A 153 1.10 30.56 -1.09
CA LEU A 153 2.53 30.80 -1.25
C LEU A 153 2.81 32.00 -2.17
N TYR A 154 2.07 32.08 -3.28
CA TYR A 154 2.25 33.11 -4.30
C TYR A 154 1.35 34.34 -4.12
N GLN A 155 0.54 34.38 -3.05
CA GLN A 155 -0.36 35.50 -2.72
C GLN A 155 -1.29 35.87 -3.89
N LYS A 156 -1.81 34.86 -4.58
CA LYS A 156 -2.74 35.03 -5.71
C LYS A 156 -4.08 35.59 -5.25
N ALA A 157 -4.59 36.57 -5.97
CA ALA A 157 -5.94 37.10 -5.75
C ALA A 157 -7.01 36.03 -6.03
N VAL A 158 -8.05 35.98 -5.20
CA VAL A 158 -9.18 35.06 -5.36
C VAL A 158 -10.26 35.71 -6.22
N ASP A 159 -10.16 35.51 -7.54
CA ASP A 159 -11.18 35.90 -8.51
C ASP A 159 -12.13 34.72 -8.85
N ASP A 160 -13.10 34.95 -9.73
CA ASP A 160 -14.05 33.91 -10.16
C ASP A 160 -13.35 32.70 -10.80
N LYS A 161 -12.29 32.91 -11.59
CA LYS A 161 -11.56 31.82 -12.26
C LYS A 161 -10.83 30.94 -11.26
N VAL A 162 -10.25 31.55 -10.23
CA VAL A 162 -9.60 30.82 -9.13
C VAL A 162 -10.62 29.99 -8.34
N VAL A 163 -11.80 30.55 -8.07
CA VAL A 163 -12.87 29.83 -7.37
C VAL A 163 -13.40 28.67 -8.21
N ASP A 164 -13.66 28.89 -9.49
CA ASP A 164 -14.10 27.86 -10.44
C ASP A 164 -13.11 26.70 -10.47
N LYS A 165 -11.80 27.03 -10.55
CA LYS A 165 -10.76 26.00 -10.55
C LYS A 165 -10.74 25.22 -9.24
N TYR A 166 -10.78 25.90 -8.10
CA TYR A 166 -10.84 25.23 -6.80
C TYR A 166 -12.06 24.30 -6.67
N ALA A 167 -13.23 24.74 -7.12
CA ALA A 167 -14.45 23.92 -7.15
C ALA A 167 -14.26 22.67 -8.04
N SER A 168 -13.72 22.84 -9.25
CA SER A 168 -13.45 21.73 -10.17
C SER A 168 -12.46 20.69 -9.62
N LEU A 169 -11.55 21.09 -8.72
CA LEU A 169 -10.60 20.18 -8.06
C LEU A 169 -11.21 19.48 -6.84
N CYS A 170 -12.25 20.07 -6.23
CA CYS A 170 -12.95 19.48 -5.09
C CYS A 170 -14.05 18.50 -5.52
N VAL A 171 -14.81 18.87 -6.55
CA VAL A 171 -16.05 18.21 -6.99
C VAL A 171 -16.12 18.23 -8.53
N PRO A 172 -15.28 17.45 -9.22
CA PRO A 172 -15.13 17.57 -10.68
C PRO A 172 -16.42 17.36 -11.46
N ASP A 173 -17.22 16.37 -11.06
CA ASP A 173 -18.45 15.99 -11.77
C ASP A 173 -19.58 17.01 -11.52
N GLU A 174 -19.75 17.45 -10.28
CA GLU A 174 -20.74 18.47 -9.92
C GLU A 174 -20.38 19.83 -10.53
N PHE A 175 -19.10 20.19 -10.55
CA PHE A 175 -18.65 21.41 -11.21
C PHE A 175 -18.94 21.38 -12.71
N LYS A 176 -18.68 20.24 -13.37
CA LYS A 176 -18.99 20.07 -14.80
C LYS A 176 -20.47 20.28 -15.08
N GLN A 177 -21.35 19.67 -14.29
CA GLN A 177 -22.80 19.87 -14.42
C GLN A 177 -23.22 21.32 -14.16
N ALA A 178 -22.71 21.94 -13.10
CA ALA A 178 -23.02 23.33 -12.76
C ALA A 178 -22.50 24.32 -13.82
N SER A 179 -21.41 24.00 -14.51
CA SER A 179 -20.81 24.88 -15.52
C SER A 179 -21.66 25.08 -16.79
N GLU A 180 -22.65 24.22 -17.01
CA GLU A 180 -23.60 24.31 -18.13
C GLU A 180 -24.74 25.31 -17.87
N ASP A 181 -24.99 25.67 -16.60
CA ASP A 181 -26.01 26.62 -16.19
C ASP A 181 -25.38 27.83 -15.45
N PRO A 182 -25.42 29.05 -16.02
CA PRO A 182 -24.92 30.26 -15.39
C PRO A 182 -25.45 30.52 -13.97
N PHE A 183 -26.69 30.13 -13.65
CA PHE A 183 -27.27 30.34 -12.32
C PHE A 183 -26.73 29.31 -11.31
N ALA A 184 -26.61 28.04 -11.72
CA ALA A 184 -26.00 27.00 -10.90
C ALA A 184 -24.51 27.30 -10.64
N LEU A 185 -23.78 27.78 -11.65
CA LEU A 185 -22.37 28.16 -11.52
C LEU A 185 -22.18 29.33 -10.55
N ASP A 186 -23.03 30.38 -10.62
CA ASP A 186 -22.97 31.51 -9.68
C ASP A 186 -23.25 31.07 -8.23
N ALA A 187 -24.23 30.18 -8.03
CA ALA A 187 -24.52 29.61 -6.71
C ALA A 187 -23.32 28.80 -6.17
N MET A 188 -22.70 27.97 -7.01
CA MET A 188 -21.51 27.20 -6.64
C MET A 188 -20.33 28.12 -6.30
N ARG A 189 -20.08 29.17 -7.10
CA ARG A 189 -19.01 30.16 -6.84
C ARG A 189 -19.14 30.81 -5.47
N LYS A 190 -20.35 31.20 -5.06
CA LYS A 190 -20.58 31.79 -3.72
C LYS A 190 -20.17 30.85 -2.60
N SER A 191 -20.58 29.58 -2.69
CA SER A 191 -20.24 28.55 -1.70
C SER A 191 -18.74 28.25 -1.66
N TYR A 192 -18.14 27.97 -2.82
CA TYR A 192 -16.73 27.60 -2.91
C TYR A 192 -15.77 28.76 -2.68
N ARG A 193 -16.19 30.02 -2.90
CA ARG A 193 -15.41 31.19 -2.49
C ARG A 193 -15.23 31.25 -0.98
N ALA A 194 -16.31 31.09 -0.22
CA ALA A 194 -16.24 31.10 1.24
C ALA A 194 -15.36 29.94 1.75
N LYS A 195 -15.56 28.73 1.20
CA LYS A 195 -14.74 27.56 1.53
C LYS A 195 -13.25 27.79 1.21
N LEU A 196 -12.92 28.29 0.02
CA LEU A 196 -11.55 28.58 -0.38
C LEU A 196 -10.89 29.61 0.54
N GLN A 197 -11.60 30.67 0.90
CA GLN A 197 -11.09 31.69 1.82
C GLN A 197 -10.78 31.09 3.20
N GLN A 198 -11.65 30.22 3.71
CA GLN A 198 -11.42 29.51 4.97
C GLN A 198 -10.19 28.59 4.89
N GLU A 199 -10.06 27.79 3.82
CA GLU A 199 -8.89 26.93 3.61
C GLU A 199 -7.59 27.73 3.49
N LEU A 200 -7.61 28.89 2.81
CA LEU A 200 -6.46 29.80 2.74
C LEU A 200 -6.06 30.35 4.11
N CYS A 201 -7.02 30.68 4.97
CA CYS A 201 -6.75 31.08 6.35
C CYS A 201 -6.11 29.93 7.14
N ASN A 202 -6.65 28.72 7.02
CA ASN A 202 -6.24 27.54 7.78
C ASN A 202 -4.94 26.88 7.28
N ALA A 203 -4.52 27.12 6.04
CA ALA A 203 -3.36 26.46 5.45
C ALA A 203 -2.07 26.79 6.22
N ASP A 204 -1.44 25.77 6.81
CA ASP A 204 -0.20 25.89 7.57
C ASP A 204 0.91 25.08 6.90
N PHE A 205 2.03 25.72 6.56
CA PHE A 205 3.19 25.05 5.96
C PHE A 205 3.93 24.11 6.94
N SER A 206 3.58 24.13 8.24
CA SER A 206 4.07 23.14 9.20
C SER A 206 3.35 21.77 9.09
N LYS A 207 2.16 21.74 8.48
CA LYS A 207 1.30 20.57 8.37
C LYS A 207 1.93 19.47 7.52
N ILE A 208 1.71 18.23 7.95
CA ILE A 208 2.17 17.04 7.25
C ILE A 208 1.04 16.52 6.36
N PHE A 209 1.41 16.13 5.15
CA PHE A 209 0.51 15.51 4.19
C PHE A 209 0.99 14.11 3.85
N ARG A 210 0.05 13.23 3.49
CA ARG A 210 0.34 11.86 3.07
C ARG A 210 0.06 11.73 1.57
N LEU A 211 0.96 11.06 0.86
CA LEU A 211 0.80 10.64 -0.54
C LEU A 211 1.03 9.13 -0.64
N LYS A 212 0.34 8.49 -1.59
CA LYS A 212 0.64 7.12 -2.01
C LYS A 212 1.55 7.15 -3.25
N CYS A 213 2.72 6.54 -3.11
CA CYS A 213 3.67 6.35 -4.19
C CYS A 213 3.97 4.87 -4.40
N LEU A 214 4.55 4.55 -5.55
CA LEU A 214 5.14 3.27 -5.89
C LEU A 214 6.63 3.48 -6.12
N SER A 215 7.43 2.50 -5.75
CA SER A 215 8.83 2.41 -6.13
C SER A 215 9.18 0.97 -6.43
N GLU A 216 10.04 0.78 -7.40
CA GLU A 216 10.68 -0.52 -7.60
C GLU A 216 11.64 -0.80 -6.43
N LEU A 217 11.65 -2.05 -5.98
CA LEU A 217 12.61 -2.59 -5.03
C LEU A 217 13.75 -3.25 -5.80
N GLN A 218 14.94 -2.69 -5.66
CA GLN A 218 16.16 -3.32 -6.18
C GLN A 218 16.57 -4.52 -5.32
N PRO A 219 17.47 -5.40 -5.80
CA PRO A 219 17.99 -6.50 -5.00
C PRO A 219 18.49 -6.04 -3.63
N TYR A 220 18.10 -6.78 -2.58
CA TYR A 220 18.42 -6.44 -1.20
C TYR A 220 19.93 -6.35 -0.98
N ASP A 221 20.39 -5.24 -0.38
CA ASP A 221 21.78 -5.00 -0.04
C ASP A 221 22.09 -5.63 1.32
N MET A 222 22.84 -6.73 1.31
CA MET A 222 23.20 -7.49 2.52
C MET A 222 24.16 -6.74 3.45
N VAL A 223 24.91 -5.75 2.93
CA VAL A 223 25.88 -4.96 3.69
C VAL A 223 25.19 -3.78 4.34
N LYS A 224 24.34 -3.06 3.59
CA LYS A 224 23.59 -1.90 4.09
C LYS A 224 22.30 -2.27 4.81
N GLU A 225 21.88 -3.54 4.70
CA GLU A 225 20.65 -4.07 5.29
C GLU A 225 19.40 -3.28 4.86
N CYS A 226 19.29 -3.05 3.56
CA CYS A 226 18.23 -2.25 2.98
C CYS A 226 17.80 -2.76 1.61
N PHE A 227 16.59 -2.38 1.19
CA PHE A 227 16.18 -2.40 -0.21
C PHE A 227 16.48 -1.05 -0.85
N PRO A 228 17.38 -0.97 -1.85
CA PRO A 228 17.49 0.23 -2.66
C PRO A 228 16.20 0.47 -3.45
N LEU A 229 15.83 1.74 -3.58
CA LEU A 229 14.65 2.19 -4.32
C LEU A 229 15.08 2.84 -5.64
N SER A 230 14.32 2.66 -6.72
CA SER A 230 14.65 3.25 -8.03
C SER A 230 14.22 4.72 -8.12
N GLU A 231 12.92 5.00 -8.20
CA GLU A 231 12.30 6.32 -8.20
C GLU A 231 10.86 6.25 -7.64
N PHE A 232 10.32 7.40 -7.23
CA PHE A 232 8.94 7.50 -6.72
C PHE A 232 7.96 7.83 -7.85
N SER A 233 6.99 6.96 -8.07
CA SER A 233 5.84 7.20 -8.94
C SER A 233 4.59 7.45 -8.10
N CYS A 234 3.97 8.62 -8.19
CA CYS A 234 2.77 8.94 -7.40
C CYS A 234 1.52 8.32 -8.05
N VAL A 235 0.79 7.46 -7.32
CA VAL A 235 -0.31 6.64 -7.89
C VAL A 235 -1.52 7.49 -8.29
N ASP A 236 -1.84 8.51 -7.51
CA ASP A 236 -3.07 9.30 -7.66
C ASP A 236 -2.88 10.53 -8.59
N VAL A 237 -1.68 10.70 -9.15
CA VAL A 237 -1.32 11.85 -9.99
C VAL A 237 -1.59 11.54 -11.45
N GLN A 238 -2.45 12.34 -12.10
CA GLN A 238 -2.84 12.13 -13.50
C GLN A 238 -1.65 12.28 -14.47
N THR A 239 -1.57 11.35 -15.42
CA THR A 239 -0.39 11.04 -16.24
C THR A 239 -0.20 11.90 -17.49
N LYS A 240 -1.03 12.93 -17.73
CA LYS A 240 -0.78 13.92 -18.80
C LYS A 240 0.25 14.95 -18.32
N GLN A 241 1.41 14.46 -17.94
CA GLN A 241 2.52 15.26 -17.43
C GLN A 241 3.26 15.91 -18.60
N GLU A 242 3.66 17.16 -18.44
CA GLU A 242 4.51 17.85 -19.40
C GLU A 242 5.93 17.26 -19.36
N ASP A 243 6.46 16.79 -20.50
CA ASP A 243 7.79 16.16 -20.58
C ASP A 243 8.90 16.97 -19.92
N GLU A 244 8.82 18.30 -20.05
CA GLU A 244 9.79 19.21 -19.48
C GLU A 244 9.69 19.34 -17.95
N LEU A 245 8.50 19.19 -17.37
CA LEU A 245 8.35 19.07 -15.91
C LEU A 245 8.90 17.72 -15.43
N SER A 246 8.62 16.63 -16.16
CA SER A 246 9.12 15.29 -15.85
C SER A 246 10.65 15.25 -15.81
N ARG A 247 11.32 15.89 -16.78
CA ARG A 247 12.78 16.01 -16.81
C ARG A 247 13.37 16.76 -15.61
N LEU A 248 12.58 17.67 -15.03
CA LEU A 248 12.93 18.38 -13.80
C LEU A 248 12.46 17.65 -12.53
N LYS A 249 11.94 16.43 -12.67
CA LYS A 249 11.39 15.58 -11.60
C LYS A 249 10.15 16.15 -10.89
N TYR A 250 9.45 17.09 -11.54
CA TYR A 250 8.18 17.63 -11.02
C TYR A 250 7.01 16.74 -11.42
N CYS A 251 6.18 16.35 -10.46
CA CYS A 251 4.90 15.71 -10.69
C CYS A 251 3.81 16.77 -10.90
N LEU A 252 2.98 16.65 -11.94
CA LEU A 252 1.85 17.55 -12.20
C LEU A 252 0.55 16.90 -11.69
N TRP A 253 -0.10 17.50 -10.70
CA TRP A 253 -1.36 17.01 -10.15
C TRP A 253 -2.43 18.10 -10.16
N GLY A 254 -3.48 17.89 -10.97
CA GLY A 254 -4.43 18.94 -11.30
C GLY A 254 -3.70 20.06 -12.04
N GLU A 255 -3.65 21.26 -11.46
CA GLU A 255 -2.98 22.45 -12.04
C GLU A 255 -1.62 22.75 -11.40
N CYS A 256 -1.24 21.99 -10.37
CA CYS A 256 -0.07 22.28 -9.56
C CYS A 256 1.04 21.28 -9.86
N ALA A 257 2.26 21.80 -10.01
CA ALA A 257 3.44 20.96 -10.11
C ALA A 257 4.11 20.88 -8.74
N PHE A 258 4.63 19.71 -8.35
CA PHE A 258 5.42 19.59 -7.14
C PHE A 258 6.64 18.71 -7.29
N LEU A 259 7.66 18.97 -6.47
CA LEU A 259 8.91 18.22 -6.42
C LEU A 259 9.23 17.84 -4.97
N PHE A 260 9.67 16.60 -4.76
CA PHE A 260 10.30 16.17 -3.51
C PHE A 260 11.76 16.62 -3.48
N ALA A 261 12.03 17.71 -2.78
CA ALA A 261 13.34 18.38 -2.79
C ALA A 261 14.47 17.54 -2.16
N ASN A 262 14.12 16.63 -1.24
CA ASN A 262 15.06 15.77 -0.52
C ASN A 262 14.88 14.28 -0.86
N ALA A 263 14.23 13.95 -1.98
CA ALA A 263 13.95 12.55 -2.37
C ALA A 263 15.18 11.64 -2.36
N SER A 264 16.36 12.16 -2.73
CA SER A 264 17.60 11.39 -2.75
C SER A 264 18.01 10.81 -1.39
N LEU A 265 17.55 11.39 -0.29
CA LEU A 265 17.80 10.90 1.08
C LEU A 265 16.95 9.67 1.42
N PHE A 266 15.94 9.36 0.61
CA PHE A 266 14.96 8.32 0.85
C PHE A 266 15.06 7.16 -0.15
N MET A 267 16.20 7.01 -0.85
CA MET A 267 16.41 5.99 -1.88
C MET A 267 16.89 4.64 -1.34
N SER A 268 16.91 4.45 -0.02
CA SER A 268 17.35 3.22 0.62
C SER A 268 16.42 2.92 1.78
N LEU A 269 15.62 1.87 1.64
CA LEU A 269 14.63 1.43 2.62
C LEU A 269 15.27 0.43 3.59
N PRO A 270 15.57 0.80 4.84
CA PRO A 270 16.07 -0.15 5.82
C PRO A 270 15.05 -1.27 6.05
N SER A 271 15.52 -2.52 6.07
CA SER A 271 14.67 -3.67 6.35
C SER A 271 15.51 -4.73 7.06
N GLU A 272 14.98 -5.33 8.11
CA GLU A 272 15.67 -6.43 8.79
C GLU A 272 15.89 -7.63 7.86
N LYS A 273 17.03 -8.31 8.01
CA LYS A 273 17.39 -9.50 7.21
C LYS A 273 16.33 -10.61 7.27
N THR A 274 15.72 -10.82 8.44
CA THR A 274 14.64 -11.80 8.64
C THR A 274 13.42 -11.46 7.81
N ARG A 275 13.00 -10.19 7.80
CA ARG A 275 11.89 -9.67 7.01
C ARG A 275 12.18 -9.75 5.51
N ALA A 276 13.38 -9.34 5.09
CA ALA A 276 13.80 -9.43 3.69
C ALA A 276 13.84 -10.88 3.20
N LYS A 277 14.37 -11.81 4.00
CA LYS A 277 14.32 -13.26 3.71
C LYS A 277 12.89 -13.76 3.59
N GLY A 278 12.00 -13.31 4.47
CA GLY A 278 10.57 -13.67 4.42
C GLY A 278 9.89 -13.17 3.15
N PHE A 279 10.17 -11.93 2.72
CA PHE A 279 9.73 -11.37 1.46
C PHE A 279 10.15 -12.25 0.25
N TYR A 280 11.43 -12.63 0.17
CA TYR A 280 11.91 -13.52 -0.90
C TYR A 280 11.27 -14.90 -0.85
N GLY A 281 11.07 -15.45 0.35
CA GLY A 281 10.42 -16.75 0.54
C GLY A 281 8.96 -16.75 0.07
N MET A 282 8.19 -15.70 0.37
CA MET A 282 6.82 -15.52 -0.14
C MET A 282 6.79 -15.42 -1.67
N ARG A 283 7.72 -14.67 -2.28
CA ARG A 283 7.80 -14.55 -3.75
C ARG A 283 8.14 -15.87 -4.42
N LYS A 284 9.10 -16.61 -3.86
CA LYS A 284 9.47 -17.95 -4.34
C LYS A 284 8.27 -18.89 -4.30
N TYR A 285 7.51 -18.90 -3.20
CA TYR A 285 6.31 -19.72 -3.08
C TYR A 285 5.21 -19.31 -4.06
N ALA A 286 5.03 -18.00 -4.30
CA ALA A 286 4.04 -17.50 -5.26
C ALA A 286 4.34 -17.86 -6.73
N GLY A 287 5.52 -18.41 -7.03
CA GLY A 287 5.97 -18.68 -8.40
C GLY A 287 6.20 -17.42 -9.22
N VAL A 288 6.39 -16.26 -8.57
CA VAL A 288 6.64 -14.99 -9.26
C VAL A 288 8.08 -15.02 -9.79
N PRO A 289 8.30 -14.80 -11.10
CA PRO A 289 9.65 -14.86 -11.65
C PRO A 289 10.61 -13.87 -10.98
N SER A 290 11.87 -14.27 -10.82
CA SER A 290 12.92 -13.45 -10.19
C SER A 290 13.21 -12.14 -10.95
N TYR A 291 12.85 -12.07 -12.23
CA TYR A 291 13.02 -10.91 -13.12
C TYR A 291 11.80 -9.98 -13.18
N ASN A 292 10.69 -10.30 -12.49
CA ASN A 292 9.66 -9.30 -12.24
C ASN A 292 10.16 -8.39 -11.12
N GLU A 293 10.55 -7.18 -11.49
CA GLU A 293 10.95 -6.13 -10.57
C GLU A 293 9.86 -5.93 -9.49
N PRO A 294 10.16 -6.21 -8.21
CA PRO A 294 9.17 -6.07 -7.15
C PRO A 294 8.80 -4.61 -6.96
N MET A 295 7.51 -4.28 -6.92
CA MET A 295 7.06 -2.93 -6.58
C MET A 295 6.69 -2.86 -5.09
N ALA A 296 7.12 -1.78 -4.44
CA ALA A 296 6.67 -1.38 -3.12
C ALA A 296 5.64 -0.26 -3.22
N SER A 297 4.55 -0.41 -2.48
CA SER A 297 3.66 0.70 -2.12
C SER A 297 4.28 1.49 -0.98
N LEU A 298 4.34 2.81 -1.14
CA LEU A 298 4.96 3.74 -0.23
C LEU A 298 3.93 4.76 0.25
N TYR A 299 3.80 4.90 1.56
CA TYR A 299 3.19 6.08 2.16
C TYR A 299 4.26 7.13 2.41
N VAL A 300 4.24 8.18 1.60
CA VAL A 300 5.20 9.26 1.65
C VAL A 300 4.57 10.43 2.39
N TYR A 301 5.13 10.74 3.55
CA TYR A 301 4.73 11.89 4.35
C TYR A 301 5.59 13.09 3.99
N VAL A 302 4.94 14.22 3.73
CA VAL A 302 5.61 15.42 3.21
C VAL A 302 5.17 16.68 3.92
N LYS A 303 6.04 17.69 3.92
CA LYS A 303 5.72 19.07 4.25
C LYS A 303 5.94 19.96 3.04
N ILE A 304 4.99 20.86 2.78
CA ILE A 304 5.13 21.84 1.70
C ILE A 304 6.09 22.94 2.18
N LYS A 305 7.12 23.24 1.41
CA LYS A 305 8.07 24.31 1.75
C LYS A 305 7.41 25.67 1.54
N LYS A 306 7.53 26.55 2.53
CA LYS A 306 7.13 27.97 2.40
C LYS A 306 8.19 28.76 1.63
N GLN A 307 8.46 28.35 0.39
CA GLN A 307 9.48 28.95 -0.46
C GLN A 307 8.98 28.95 -1.92
N PRO A 308 8.86 30.13 -2.56
CA PRO A 308 8.53 30.21 -3.98
C PRO A 308 9.53 29.46 -4.84
N VAL A 309 9.00 28.72 -5.82
CA VAL A 309 9.79 28.03 -6.83
C VAL A 309 9.99 28.95 -8.04
N LYS A 310 11.19 28.94 -8.61
CA LYS A 310 11.48 29.54 -9.91
C LYS A 310 11.82 28.45 -10.91
N LEU A 311 10.91 28.19 -11.83
CA LEU A 311 11.17 27.24 -12.91
C LEU A 311 12.07 27.86 -13.99
N PRO A 312 12.75 27.05 -14.81
CA PRO A 312 13.51 27.56 -15.95
C PRO A 312 12.61 28.29 -16.96
N GLU A 313 13.16 29.28 -17.66
CA GLU A 313 12.48 29.95 -18.80
C GLU A 313 12.50 29.11 -20.08
N LYS A 314 12.47 27.77 -19.95
CA LYS A 314 12.50 26.85 -21.07
C LYS A 314 11.16 26.91 -21.81
N LYS A 315 11.23 26.99 -23.15
CA LYS A 315 10.05 27.08 -23.99
C LYS A 315 9.29 25.76 -24.00
N ILE A 316 7.97 25.86 -23.87
CA ILE A 316 7.03 24.73 -23.98
C ILE A 316 5.88 25.11 -24.92
N LEU A 317 5.31 24.10 -25.56
CA LEU A 317 4.10 24.21 -26.36
C LEU A 317 2.89 24.09 -25.45
N VAL A 318 1.98 25.05 -25.51
CA VAL A 318 0.76 25.07 -24.71
C VAL A 318 -0.43 25.12 -25.64
N PHE A 319 -1.45 24.33 -25.31
CA PHE A 319 -2.73 24.38 -26.02
C PHE A 319 -3.41 25.72 -25.72
N SER A 320 -3.79 26.46 -26.76
CA SER A 320 -4.69 27.60 -26.57
C SER A 320 -6.14 27.12 -26.61
N GLU A 321 -6.93 27.46 -25.60
CA GLU A 321 -8.36 27.16 -25.60
C GLU A 321 -9.05 27.89 -26.77
N GLY A 322 -9.44 27.12 -27.78
CA GLY A 322 -10.09 27.57 -29.01
C GLY A 322 -10.58 26.37 -29.83
N ARG A 323 -11.53 26.59 -30.74
CA ARG A 323 -12.12 25.53 -31.60
C ARG A 323 -11.17 24.94 -32.64
N ASN A 324 -9.93 25.41 -32.70
CA ASN A 324 -8.86 24.91 -33.56
C ASN A 324 -7.69 24.43 -32.70
N PHE A 325 -6.93 23.45 -33.20
CA PHE A 325 -5.68 22.94 -32.60
C PHE A 325 -4.56 24.00 -32.67
N ASP A 326 -4.80 25.17 -32.08
CA ASP A 326 -3.86 26.27 -32.03
C ASP A 326 -2.91 26.04 -30.85
N PHE A 327 -1.61 26.00 -31.16
CA PHE A 327 -0.55 25.88 -30.17
C PHE A 327 0.18 27.21 -30.04
N ASN A 328 0.43 27.63 -28.80
CA ASN A 328 1.23 28.80 -28.52
C ASN A 328 2.49 28.43 -27.75
N TRP A 329 3.57 29.16 -28.02
CA TRP A 329 4.81 29.05 -27.25
C TRP A 329 4.68 29.83 -25.94
N SER A 330 5.03 29.19 -24.84
CA SER A 330 5.16 29.80 -23.52
C SER A 330 6.46 29.36 -22.86
N THR A 331 6.70 29.76 -21.61
CA THR A 331 7.79 29.20 -20.79
C THR A 331 7.23 28.40 -19.62
N LEU A 332 7.97 27.39 -19.17
CA LEU A 332 7.61 26.61 -17.97
C LEU A 332 7.28 27.52 -16.79
N ASN A 333 8.12 28.52 -16.54
CA ASN A 333 7.92 29.47 -15.45
C ASN A 333 6.64 30.31 -15.61
N LYS A 334 6.31 30.74 -16.83
CA LYS A 334 5.06 31.48 -17.08
C LYS A 334 3.82 30.63 -16.87
N VAL A 335 3.87 29.34 -17.18
CA VAL A 335 2.71 28.43 -17.07
C VAL A 335 2.55 27.89 -15.66
N TYR A 336 3.64 27.39 -15.07
CA TYR A 336 3.61 26.63 -13.83
C TYR A 336 4.32 27.33 -12.66
N GLY A 337 5.12 28.37 -12.89
CA GLY A 337 5.99 28.97 -11.87
C GLY A 337 5.27 29.44 -10.61
N GLU A 338 4.05 30.00 -10.74
CA GLU A 338 3.20 30.41 -9.61
C GLU A 338 2.23 29.31 -9.13
N ARG A 339 2.46 28.08 -9.56
CA ARG A 339 1.70 26.86 -9.22
C ARG A 339 2.62 25.69 -8.90
N SER A 340 3.92 25.95 -8.75
CA SER A 340 4.95 24.97 -8.43
C SER A 340 5.27 25.00 -6.95
N LEU A 341 5.39 23.81 -6.34
CA LEU A 341 5.67 23.67 -4.92
C LEU A 341 6.86 22.73 -4.72
N ASN A 342 7.77 23.10 -3.82
CA ASN A 342 8.74 22.14 -3.30
C ASN A 342 8.21 21.52 -2.02
N MET A 343 8.46 20.25 -1.82
CA MET A 343 8.09 19.50 -0.63
C MET A 343 9.30 18.77 -0.07
N ASP A 344 9.37 18.70 1.25
CA ASP A 344 10.33 17.85 1.94
C ASP A 344 9.61 16.60 2.43
N ILE A 345 10.13 15.43 2.04
CA ILE A 345 9.74 14.15 2.62
C ILE A 345 10.22 14.14 4.07
N VAL A 346 9.32 13.79 4.99
CA VAL A 346 9.64 13.63 6.42
C VAL A 346 9.71 12.17 6.83
N ARG A 347 8.96 11.30 6.15
CA ARG A 347 8.91 9.87 6.44
C ARG A 347 8.40 9.09 5.24
N ILE A 348 8.90 7.88 5.07
CA ILE A 348 8.30 6.88 4.18
C ILE A 348 8.00 5.62 4.99
N ASP A 349 6.80 5.07 4.84
CA ASP A 349 6.49 3.70 5.25
C ASP A 349 6.28 2.86 3.99
N ALA A 350 6.99 1.74 3.88
CA ALA A 350 7.00 0.91 2.68
C ALA A 350 6.39 -0.46 2.92
N TYR A 351 5.65 -0.91 1.92
CA TYR A 351 4.87 -2.14 1.94
C TYR A 351 5.05 -2.88 0.62
N ASN A 352 5.05 -4.21 0.69
CA ASN A 352 5.13 -5.04 -0.51
C ASN A 352 3.74 -5.41 -1.01
N ASP A 353 3.43 -4.96 -2.22
CA ASP A 353 2.23 -5.34 -2.94
C ASP A 353 2.59 -6.55 -3.82
N LEU A 354 2.32 -7.76 -3.34
CA LEU A 354 2.51 -8.99 -4.15
C LEU A 354 1.58 -9.01 -5.38
N LEU A 355 0.65 -8.07 -5.49
CA LEU A 355 -0.27 -7.87 -6.60
C LEU A 355 -0.27 -6.38 -7.03
N PRO A 356 0.22 -6.06 -8.24
CA PRO A 356 0.62 -4.70 -8.60
C PRO A 356 -0.48 -3.62 -8.77
N PHE A 357 -1.76 -3.88 -8.52
CA PHE A 357 -2.84 -2.96 -8.94
C PHE A 357 -4.08 -2.92 -8.05
N VAL A 358 -3.93 -2.77 -6.73
CA VAL A 358 -5.10 -2.59 -5.84
C VAL A 358 -5.15 -1.16 -5.30
N ASN A 359 -6.26 -0.48 -5.60
CA ASN A 359 -6.55 0.87 -5.11
C ASN A 359 -7.03 0.87 -3.65
N GLY A 360 -6.71 1.93 -2.90
CA GLY A 360 -7.14 2.17 -1.50
C GLY A 360 -6.04 1.96 -0.45
N GLU A 361 -6.39 2.17 0.83
CA GLU A 361 -5.44 2.06 1.94
C GLU A 361 -4.80 0.68 1.99
N VAL A 362 -3.48 0.69 2.02
CA VAL A 362 -2.57 -0.45 1.94
C VAL A 362 -2.49 -1.09 3.30
N VAL A 363 -2.98 -2.33 3.37
CA VAL A 363 -2.75 -3.25 4.48
C VAL A 363 -2.01 -4.45 3.90
N TYR A 364 -0.79 -4.17 3.45
CA TYR A 364 0.13 -5.12 2.81
C TYR A 364 1.30 -5.45 3.74
N ASN A 365 2.14 -6.40 3.33
CA ASN A 365 3.30 -6.84 4.10
C ASN A 365 4.28 -5.68 4.31
N TYR A 366 4.39 -5.20 5.54
CA TYR A 366 5.32 -4.13 5.90
C TYR A 366 6.76 -4.53 5.61
N LEU A 367 7.54 -3.63 5.01
CA LEU A 367 8.95 -3.82 4.68
C LEU A 367 9.86 -3.01 5.60
N GLY A 368 9.50 -1.76 5.86
CA GLY A 368 10.33 -0.86 6.65
C GLY A 368 9.85 0.59 6.58
N SER A 369 10.55 1.44 7.33
CA SER A 369 10.33 2.88 7.33
C SER A 369 11.65 3.62 7.16
N ILE A 370 11.58 4.80 6.55
CA ILE A 370 12.66 5.77 6.48
C ILE A 370 12.20 7.01 7.23
N VAL A 371 12.96 7.41 8.25
CA VAL A 371 12.73 8.62 9.03
C VAL A 371 14.06 9.37 9.12
N LEU A 372 14.04 10.67 8.84
CA LEU A 372 15.22 11.55 8.95
C LEU A 372 15.21 12.35 10.25
#